data_AF-A0A2T1DLE8-F1
#
_entry.id   AF-A0A2T1DLE8-F1
#
_cell.length_a   1.000
_cell.length_b   1.000
_cell.length_c   1.000
_cell.angle_alpha   90.00
_cell.angle_beta   90.00
_cell.angle_gamma   90.00
#
_symmetry.space_group_name_H-M   'P 1'
#
loop_
_entity.id
_entity.type
_entity.pdbx_description
1 polymer ?
#
loop_
_entity_poly.entity_id
_entity_poly.type
_entity_poly.pdbx_seq_one_letter_code
_entity_poly.pdbx_strand_id
1 'polypeptide(L)'
;MLGQTAVGSAANTTSGSRIFRYEVVGLRQNDQTDQMNYPIRNSGSVFITVPYSRMNDEMQRILRMGGKIVNITPLEVDESDHTLAKAKR
;
A
#
# COMPACT_ATOMS: atom_id res chain seq x y z
N MET A 1 -21.81 -13.69 22.80
CA MET A 1 -20.92 -12.53 23.00
C MET A 1 -20.49 -12.05 21.61
N LEU A 2 -20.81 -10.79 21.28
CA LEU A 2 -20.78 -10.22 19.93
C LEU A 2 -19.37 -10.16 19.34
N GLY A 3 -19.13 -10.91 18.26
CA GLY A 3 -17.96 -10.80 17.40
C GLY A 3 -18.35 -10.26 16.03
N GLN A 4 -18.96 -9.07 16.00
CA GLN A 4 -19.27 -8.40 14.74
C GLN A 4 -17.97 -7.80 14.22
N THR A 5 -17.33 -8.55 13.34
CA THR A 5 -16.20 -8.13 12.51
C THR A 5 -16.65 -6.99 11.59
N ALA A 6 -16.56 -5.77 12.10
CA ALA A 6 -16.69 -4.54 11.31
C ALA A 6 -15.45 -4.33 10.42
N VAL A 7 -15.22 -5.25 9.48
CA VAL A 7 -14.16 -5.17 8.46
C VAL A 7 -14.66 -4.52 7.15
N GLY A 8 -15.93 -4.11 7.08
CA GLY A 8 -16.54 -3.58 5.85
C GLY A 8 -16.84 -2.08 5.82
N SER A 9 -16.95 -1.40 6.97
CA SER A 9 -17.52 -0.04 7.01
C SER A 9 -16.50 1.09 6.92
N ALA A 10 -15.20 0.82 7.11
CA ALA A 10 -14.15 1.84 6.96
C ALA A 10 -13.85 2.19 5.49
N ALA A 11 -14.28 1.35 4.53
CA ALA A 11 -14.04 1.53 3.10
C ALA A 11 -14.82 2.71 2.47
N ASN A 12 -15.86 3.23 3.14
CA ASN A 12 -16.76 4.26 2.59
C ASN A 12 -16.69 5.61 3.31
N THR A 13 -15.63 5.87 4.08
CA THR A 13 -15.44 7.17 4.75
C THR A 13 -14.45 8.03 3.95
N THR A 14 -14.60 9.36 3.94
CA THR A 14 -13.66 10.31 3.30
C THR A 14 -12.21 10.08 3.75
N SER A 15 -12.00 9.62 4.99
CA SER A 15 -10.69 9.22 5.52
C SER A 15 -10.20 7.86 4.98
N GLY A 16 -11.11 6.93 4.68
CA GLY A 16 -10.82 5.63 4.08
C GLY A 16 -10.35 5.69 2.62
N SER A 17 -10.61 6.80 1.93
CA SER A 17 -10.11 7.06 0.56
C SER A 17 -8.68 7.60 0.51
N ARG A 18 -8.04 7.88 1.65
CA ARG A 18 -6.66 8.39 1.67
C ARG A 18 -5.69 7.28 1.28
N ILE A 19 -4.81 7.58 0.34
CA ILE A 19 -3.78 6.66 -0.14
C ILE A 19 -2.42 7.22 0.28
N PHE A 20 -1.52 6.33 0.67
CA PHE A 20 -0.17 6.68 1.10
C PHE A 20 0.84 5.84 0.34
N ARG A 21 1.97 6.44 -0.02
CA ARG A 21 3.12 5.76 -0.62
C ARG A 21 4.19 5.54 0.43
N TYR A 22 4.54 4.28 0.62
CA TYR A 22 5.54 3.81 1.57
C TYR A 22 6.81 3.52 0.80
N GLU A 23 7.92 4.07 1.26
CA GLU A 23 9.25 3.68 0.81
C GLU A 23 9.84 2.70 1.82
N VAL A 24 10.11 1.48 1.36
CA VAL A 24 10.59 0.38 2.20
C VAL A 24 11.94 -0.10 1.68
N VAL A 25 12.90 -0.30 2.58
CA VAL A 25 14.23 -0.84 2.27
C VAL A 25 14.49 -2.10 3.08
N GLY A 26 15.48 -2.90 2.68
CA GLY A 26 15.95 -4.03 3.48
C GLY A 26 14.99 -5.22 3.55
N LEU A 27 14.07 -5.36 2.59
CA LEU A 27 13.26 -6.56 2.46
C LEU A 27 14.17 -7.77 2.21
N ARG A 28 14.12 -8.77 3.09
CA ARG A 28 14.88 -10.01 2.93
C ARG A 28 14.18 -10.93 1.93
N GLN A 29 14.95 -11.71 1.18
CA GLN A 29 14.41 -12.84 0.42
C GLN A 29 13.85 -13.87 1.42
N ASN A 30 12.53 -14.06 1.39
CA ASN A 30 11.79 -15.07 2.13
C ASN A 30 10.63 -15.56 1.25
N ASP A 31 9.92 -16.62 1.64
CA ASP A 31 8.84 -17.19 0.82
C ASP A 31 7.72 -16.19 0.44
N GLN A 32 7.56 -15.10 1.21
CA GLN A 32 6.58 -14.06 0.94
C GLN A 32 7.07 -13.03 -0.09
N THR A 33 8.36 -12.75 -0.15
CA THR A 33 8.97 -11.89 -1.17
C THR A 33 9.36 -12.68 -2.41
N ASP A 34 9.55 -14.00 -2.31
CA ASP A 34 9.79 -14.89 -3.45
C ASP A 34 8.57 -15.03 -4.37
N GLN A 35 7.36 -14.84 -3.82
CA GLN A 35 6.13 -14.72 -4.61
C GLN A 35 6.07 -13.43 -5.46
N MET A 36 6.88 -12.42 -5.14
CA MET A 36 7.05 -11.29 -6.04
C MET A 36 7.94 -11.76 -7.19
N ASN A 37 7.36 -11.82 -8.39
CA ASN A 37 7.98 -12.34 -9.61
C ASN A 37 9.13 -11.46 -10.15
N TYR A 38 9.76 -10.66 -9.29
CA TYR A 38 10.87 -9.76 -9.59
C TYR A 38 11.95 -9.83 -8.49
N PRO A 39 13.24 -9.83 -8.87
CA PRO A 39 14.32 -9.88 -7.89
C PRO A 39 14.36 -8.57 -7.08
N ILE A 40 14.17 -8.68 -5.76
CA ILE A 40 14.43 -7.58 -4.83
C ILE A 40 15.95 -7.35 -4.80
N ARG A 41 16.41 -6.27 -5.42
CA ARG A 41 17.83 -5.89 -5.40
C ARG A 41 18.19 -5.48 -3.97
N ASN A 42 19.29 -6.02 -3.42
CA ASN A 42 19.74 -5.77 -2.04
C ASN A 42 19.89 -4.29 -1.64
N SER A 43 19.94 -3.37 -2.62
CA SER A 43 20.12 -1.93 -2.42
C SER A 43 18.93 -1.07 -2.89
N GLY A 44 17.83 -1.68 -3.37
CA GLY A 44 16.70 -0.95 -3.94
C GLY A 44 15.61 -0.61 -2.91
N SER A 45 15.11 0.64 -2.94
CA SER A 45 13.86 1.02 -2.26
C SER A 45 12.65 0.45 -2.99
N VAL A 46 11.73 -0.17 -2.26
CA VAL A 46 10.44 -0.65 -2.77
C VAL A 46 9.36 0.36 -2.39
N PHE A 47 8.57 0.75 -3.38
CA PHE A 47 7.45 1.66 -3.18
C PHE A 47 6.14 0.87 -3.12
N ILE A 48 5.42 1.01 -2.02
CA ILE A 48 4.14 0.33 -1.79
C ILE A 48 3.05 1.37 -1.62
N THR A 49 1.99 1.26 -2.40
CA THR A 49 0.81 2.12 -2.30
C THR A 49 -0.21 1.46 -1.37
N VAL A 50 -0.51 2.13 -0.25
CA VAL A 50 -1.30 1.58 0.84
C VAL A 50 -2.51 2.47 1.12
N PRO A 51 -3.74 1.95 1.01
CA PRO A 51 -4.95 2.64 1.47
C PRO A 51 -4.96 2.77 3.00
N TYR A 52 -5.51 3.87 3.53
CA TYR A 52 -5.60 4.13 4.97
C TYR A 52 -6.28 2.98 5.73
N SER A 53 -7.30 2.35 5.13
CA SER A 53 -8.02 1.22 5.73
C SER A 53 -7.16 -0.02 5.99
N ARG A 54 -6.08 -0.23 5.22
CA ARG A 54 -5.17 -1.38 5.33
C ARG A 54 -3.80 -1.00 5.88
N MET A 55 -3.66 0.21 6.40
CA MET A 55 -2.39 0.75 6.83
C MET A 55 -1.74 -0.11 7.92
N ASN A 56 -2.53 -0.55 8.90
CA ASN A 56 -2.04 -1.39 9.99
C ASN A 56 -1.59 -2.77 9.50
N ASP A 57 -2.35 -3.40 8.59
CA ASP A 57 -2.04 -4.72 8.07
C ASP A 57 -0.75 -4.69 7.22
N GLU A 58 -0.60 -3.68 6.37
CA GLU A 58 0.61 -3.53 5.55
C GLU A 58 1.84 -3.19 6.40
N MET A 59 1.71 -2.35 7.42
CA MET A 59 2.81 -2.10 8.35
C MET A 59 3.28 -3.40 9.02
N GLN A 60 2.36 -4.22 9.54
CA GLN A 60 2.71 -5.51 10.13
C GLN A 60 3.35 -6.47 9.11
N ARG A 61 2.83 -6.49 7.88
CA ARG A 61 3.37 -7.32 6.79
C ARG A 61 4.81 -6.91 6.46
N ILE A 62 5.09 -5.62 6.32
CA ILE A 62 6.43 -5.08 6.06
C ILE A 62 7.41 -5.50 7.16
N LEU A 63 7.00 -5.38 8.43
CA LEU A 63 7.82 -5.80 9.57
C LEU A 63 8.13 -7.30 9.56
N ARG A 64 7.16 -8.15 9.21
CA ARG A 64 7.36 -9.62 9.09
C ARG A 64 8.32 -9.98 7.96
N MET A 65 8.28 -9.22 6.86
CA MET A 65 9.23 -9.33 5.75
C MET A 65 10.62 -8.75 6.09
N GLY A 66 10.81 -8.20 7.29
CA GLY A 66 12.08 -7.59 7.71
C GLY A 66 12.37 -6.26 7.04
N GLY A 67 11.39 -5.65 6.38
CA GLY A 67 11.53 -4.36 5.73
C GLY A 67 11.53 -3.21 6.74
N LYS A 68 12.31 -2.18 6.45
CA LYS A 68 12.34 -0.91 7.17
C LYS A 68 11.65 0.17 6.33
N ILE A 69 10.68 0.85 6.93
CA ILE A 69 10.03 2.00 6.29
C ILE A 69 10.96 3.22 6.45
N VAL A 70 11.31 3.86 5.34
CA VAL A 70 12.17 5.06 5.29
C VAL A 70 11.34 6.32 5.16
N ASN A 71 10.28 6.28 4.35
CA ASN A 71 9.44 7.43 4.08
C ASN A 71 7.97 7.02 3.90
N ILE A 72 7.05 7.90 4.30
CA ILE A 72 5.61 7.74 4.10
C ILE A 72 5.09 9.08 3.59
N THR A 73 4.55 9.09 2.38
CA THR A 73 4.03 10.31 1.75
C THR A 73 2.55 10.12 1.41
N PRO A 74 1.66 11.06 1.75
CA PRO A 74 0.29 11.02 1.27
C PRO A 74 0.29 11.17 -0.25
N LEU A 75 -0.44 10.29 -0.94
CA LEU A 75 -0.78 10.49 -2.34
C LEU A 75 -2.08 11.29 -2.35
N GLU A 76 -1.95 12.60 -2.58
CA GLU A 76 -3.12 13.38 -2.97
C GLU A 76 -3.59 12.82 -4.31
N VAL A 77 -4.81 12.29 -4.33
CA VAL A 77 -5.47 11.94 -5.59
C VAL A 77 -5.83 13.26 -6.23
N ASP A 78 -4.90 13.84 -6.98
CA ASP A 78 -5.22 14.90 -7.90
C ASP A 78 -6.15 14.27 -8.95
N GLU A 79 -7.45 14.58 -8.90
CA GLU A 79 -8.50 14.04 -9.78
C GLU A 79 -8.31 14.40 -11.27
N SER A 80 -7.11 14.78 -11.70
CA SER A 80 -6.80 15.30 -13.03
C SER A 80 -6.61 14.22 -14.12
N ASP A 81 -6.62 12.93 -13.79
CA ASP A 81 -6.38 11.85 -14.76
C ASP A 81 -7.66 11.19 -15.32
N HIS A 82 -8.86 11.49 -14.81
CA HIS A 82 -10.10 10.80 -15.22
C HIS A 82 -10.78 11.36 -16.49
N THR A 83 -10.23 12.38 -17.17
CA THR A 83 -10.90 13.05 -18.30
C THR A 83 -10.31 12.86 -19.71
N LEU A 84 -9.28 12.05 -19.94
CA LEU A 84 -8.64 11.98 -21.28
C LEU A 84 -8.98 10.75 -22.14
N ALA A 85 -9.85 9.84 -21.71
CA ALA A 85 -10.18 8.63 -22.49
C ALA A 85 -11.50 8.67 -23.29
N LYS A 86 -12.18 9.82 -23.40
CA LYS A 86 -13.42 9.97 -24.20
C LYS A 86 -13.42 11.21 -25.11
N ALA A 87 -12.43 11.31 -26.00
CA ALA A 87 -12.50 12.27 -27.10
C ALA A 87 -11.76 11.74 -28.35
N LYS A 88 -12.28 10.64 -28.91
CA LYS A 88 -11.99 10.29 -30.31
C LYS A 88 -13.19 9.56 -30.91
N ARG A 89 -14.12 10.33 -31.46
CA ARG A 89 -15.10 9.92 -32.46
C ARG A 89 -14.92 10.80 -33.67
#